data_AF-A0A3L9Y8V4-F1
#
_entry.id   AF-A0A3L9Y8V4-F1
#
_cell.length_a   1.000
_cell.length_b   1.000
_cell.length_c   1.000
_cell.angle_alpha   90.00
_cell.angle_beta   90.00
_cell.angle_gamma   90.00
#
_symmetry.space_group_name_H-M   'P 1'
#
loop_
_entity.id
_entity.type
_entity.pdbx_description
1 polymer ?
#
loop_
_entity_poly.entity_id
_entity_poly.type
_entity_poly.pdbx_seq_one_letter_code
_entity_poly.pdbx_strand_id
1 'polypeptide(L)' 'MSLFMKCEEANTICDKTQYKEATLWEKIKLNIHLIWCSFCRKYTRSNAKLTKVMRDSDLKTMPISDKEALKERLQKEMQK' A
#
# COMPACT_ATOMS: atom_id res chain seq x y z
N MET A 1 -26.07 -0.92 6.21
CA MET A 1 -24.61 -0.86 5.91
C MET A 1 -23.88 -0.69 7.24
N SER A 2 -23.09 -1.66 7.70
CA SER A 2 -22.40 -1.57 9.00
C SER A 2 -21.28 -0.52 8.94
N LEU A 3 -21.27 0.38 9.92
CA LEU A 3 -20.22 1.39 10.15
C LEU A 3 -19.07 0.83 11.02
N PHE A 4 -19.29 -0.31 11.66
CA PHE A 4 -18.31 -0.96 12.53
C PHE A 4 -17.60 -2.06 11.75
N MET A 5 -16.28 -1.92 11.67
CA MET A 5 -15.36 -2.88 11.06
C MET A 5 -14.39 -3.43 12.11
N LYS A 6 -13.89 -4.65 11.89
CA LYS A 6 -12.90 -5.26 12.79
C LYS A 6 -11.53 -4.59 12.61
N CYS A 7 -10.69 -4.62 13.64
CA CYS A 7 -9.33 -4.04 13.57
C CYS A 7 -8.47 -4.69 12.47
N GLU A 8 -8.61 -6.00 12.24
CA GLU A 8 -7.90 -6.71 11.17
C GLU A 8 -8.28 -6.19 9.77
N GLU A 9 -9.57 -5.96 9.56
CA GLU A 9 -10.09 -5.34 8.34
C GLU A 9 -9.58 -3.88 8.22
N ALA A 10 -9.54 -3.14 9.32
CA ALA A 10 -9.03 -1.76 9.35
C ALA A 10 -7.54 -1.68 8.97
N ASN A 11 -6.73 -2.63 9.46
CA ASN A 11 -5.32 -2.73 9.09
C ASN A 11 -5.15 -3.05 7.60
N THR A 12 -5.93 -4.01 7.09
CA THR A 12 -5.94 -4.33 5.65
C THR A 12 -6.30 -3.11 4.79
N ILE A 13 -7.33 -2.35 5.16
CA ILE A 13 -7.70 -1.12 4.45
C ILE A 13 -6.63 -0.04 4.59
N CYS A 14 -5.98 0.06 5.75
CA CYS A 14 -4.87 0.98 5.97
C CYS A 14 -3.72 0.69 5.00
N ASP A 15 -3.38 -0.58 4.79
CA ASP A 15 -2.35 -1.02 3.85
C ASP A 15 -2.77 -0.73 2.40
N LYS A 16 -3.98 -1.10 2.00
CA LYS A 16 -4.53 -0.73 0.69
C LYS A 16 -4.47 0.78 0.44
N THR A 17 -4.74 1.58 1.46
CA THR A 17 -4.68 3.05 1.35
C THR A 17 -3.27 3.53 1.04
N GLN A 18 -2.24 2.92 1.66
CA GLN A 18 -0.83 3.22 1.41
C GLN A 18 -0.42 2.92 -0.04
N TYR A 19 -0.88 1.81 -0.60
CA TYR A 19 -0.60 1.43 -2.00
C TYR A 19 -1.53 2.08 -3.03
N LYS A 20 -2.43 2.98 -2.60
CA LYS A 20 -3.46 3.63 -3.44
C LYS A 20 -4.47 2.63 -4.06
N GLU A 21 -4.68 1.50 -3.41
CA GLU A 21 -5.60 0.43 -3.82
C GLU A 21 -6.96 0.51 -3.11
N ALA A 22 -7.07 1.31 -2.05
CA ALA A 22 -8.32 1.46 -1.31
C ALA A 22 -9.34 2.35 -2.04
N THR A 23 -10.58 1.89 -2.08
CA THR A 23 -11.75 2.63 -2.56
C THR A 23 -12.09 3.81 -1.64
N LEU A 24 -12.87 4.77 -2.16
CA LEU A 24 -13.30 5.93 -1.37
C LEU A 24 -14.13 5.52 -0.14
N TRP A 25 -15.03 4.54 -0.30
CA TRP A 25 -15.87 4.03 0.79
C TRP A 25 -15.06 3.31 1.88
N GLU A 26 -14.06 2.53 1.50
CA GLU A 26 -13.14 1.89 2.45
C GLU A 26 -12.39 2.95 3.29
N LYS A 27 -11.93 4.04 2.67
CA LYS A 27 -11.27 5.15 3.38
C LYS A 27 -12.20 5.85 4.37
N ILE A 28 -13.46 6.09 4.00
CA ILE A 28 -14.46 6.71 4.89
C ILE A 28 -14.69 5.81 6.13
N LYS A 29 -14.89 4.50 5.91
CA LYS A 29 -15.06 3.53 7.01
C LYS A 29 -13.83 3.47 7.92
N LEU A 30 -12.63 3.46 7.34
CA LEU A 30 -11.39 3.49 8.10
C LEU A 30 -11.31 4.75 8.97
N ASN A 31 -11.57 5.93 8.41
CA ASN A 31 -11.56 7.18 9.18
C ASN A 31 -12.53 7.15 10.36
N ILE A 32 -13.74 6.60 10.19
CA ILE A 32 -14.70 6.41 11.27
C ILE A 32 -14.14 5.46 12.34
N HIS A 33 -13.54 4.33 11.94
CA HIS A 33 -12.92 3.39 12.87
C HIS A 33 -11.78 4.03 13.69
N LEU A 34 -10.99 4.91 13.08
CA LEU A 34 -9.87 5.61 13.73
C LEU A 34 -10.30 6.65 14.78
N ILE A 35 -11.57 7.08 14.79
CA ILE A 35 -12.10 8.03 15.81
C ILE A 35 -12.01 7.41 17.22
N TRP A 36 -12.25 6.10 17.34
CA TRP A 36 -12.38 5.42 18.63
C TRP A 36 -11.30 4.35 18.88
N CYS A 37 -10.72 3.75 17.83
CA CYS A 37 -9.70 2.73 18.00
C CYS A 37 -8.28 3.32 18.06
N SER A 38 -7.71 3.41 19.27
CA SER A 38 -6.35 3.91 19.50
C SER A 38 -5.25 3.02 18.89
N PHE A 39 -5.47 1.71 18.85
CA PHE A 39 -4.55 0.75 18.24
C PHE A 39 -4.43 0.98 16.74
N CYS A 40 -5.55 1.06 16.02
CA CYS A 40 -5.56 1.33 14.59
C CYS A 40 -4.98 2.72 14.27
N ARG A 41 -5.20 3.74 15.12
CA ARG A 41 -4.51 5.04 14.98
C ARG A 41 -3.00 4.90 15.02
N LYS A 42 -2.47 4.11 15.97
CA LYS A 42 -1.02 3.86 16.08
C LYS A 42 -0.51 3.14 14.84
N TYR A 43 -1.23 2.11 14.38
CA TYR A 43 -0.90 1.37 13.17
C TYR A 43 -0.84 2.29 11.94
N THR A 44 -1.91 3.06 11.68
CA THR A 44 -1.97 4.00 10.57
C THR A 44 -0.85 5.04 10.61
N ARG A 45 -0.51 5.56 11.80
CA ARG A 45 0.61 6.50 11.96
C ARG A 45 1.96 5.85 11.63
N SER A 46 2.19 4.62 12.09
CA SER A 46 3.41 3.87 11.75
C SER A 46 3.52 3.60 10.24
N ASN A 47 2.42 3.22 9.59
CA ASN A 47 2.39 2.97 8.15
C ASN A 47 2.67 4.25 7.35
N ALA A 48 2.07 5.37 7.74
CA ALA A 48 2.33 6.67 7.15
C ALA A 48 3.80 7.10 7.31
N LYS A 49 4.41 6.84 8.48
CA LYS A 49 5.85 7.10 8.71
C LYS A 49 6.72 6.24 7.80
N LEU A 50 6.40 4.96 7.65
CA LEU A 50 7.12 4.05 6.74
C LEU A 50 7.03 4.54 5.29
N THR A 51 5.82 4.87 4.82
CA THR A 51 5.62 5.44 3.47
C THR A 51 6.45 6.69 3.26
N LYS A 52 6.50 7.59 4.25
CA LYS A 52 7.29 8.80 4.16
C LYS A 52 8.78 8.48 4.03
N VAL A 53 9.31 7.61 4.90
CA VAL A 53 10.72 7.20 4.84
C VAL A 53 11.06 6.58 3.48
N MET A 54 10.19 5.72 2.95
CA MET A 54 10.39 5.09 1.63
C MET A 54 10.39 6.10 0.47
N ARG A 55 9.62 7.19 0.58
CA ARG A 55 9.61 8.27 -0.42
C ARG A 55 10.79 9.22 -0.28
N ASP A 56 11.21 9.48 0.96
CA ASP A 56 12.34 10.36 1.29
C ASP A 56 13.68 9.67 0.99
N SER A 57 13.74 8.34 1.06
CA SER A 57 14.84 7.58 0.50
C SER A 57 14.79 7.71 -1.02
N ASP A 58 15.84 8.28 -1.63
CA ASP A 58 16.05 8.38 -3.07
C ASP A 58 16.26 6.97 -3.68
N LEU A 59 15.18 6.16 -3.64
CA LEU A 59 15.18 4.79 -4.12
C LEU A 59 15.24 4.83 -5.64
N LYS A 60 16.41 4.52 -6.17
CA LYS A 60 16.62 4.30 -7.60
C LYS A 60 15.91 3.02 -8.00
N THR A 61 14.70 3.15 -8.53
CA THR A 61 13.95 2.05 -9.11
C THR A 61 14.35 1.87 -10.57
N MET A 62 14.33 0.61 -11.03
CA MET A 62 14.54 0.31 -12.44
C MET A 62 13.35 0.84 -13.25
N PRO A 63 13.58 1.61 -14.33
CA PRO A 63 12.53 2.01 -15.26
C PRO A 63 11.77 0.78 -15.80
N ILE A 64 10.46 0.96 -16.04
CA ILE A 64 9.62 -0.12 -16.58
C ILE A 64 10.15 -0.61 -17.94
N SER A 65 10.64 0.31 -18.78
CA SER A 65 11.26 0.02 -20.07
C SER A 65 12.44 -0.96 -19.94
N ASP A 66 13.31 -0.73 -18.96
CA ASP A 66 14.51 -1.53 -18.75
C ASP A 66 14.14 -2.92 -18.26
N LYS A 67 13.10 -2.99 -17.40
CA LYS A 67 12.54 -4.25 -16.92
C LYS A 67 11.89 -5.06 -18.06
N GLU A 68 11.19 -4.41 -18.98
CA GLU A 68 10.60 -5.04 -20.16
C GLU A 68 11.67 -5.55 -21.13
N ALA A 69 12.67 -4.72 -21.42
CA ALA A 69 13.81 -5.11 -22.25
C ALA A 69 14.57 -6.31 -21.65
N LEU A 70 14.75 -6.33 -20.33
CA LEU A 70 15.37 -7.45 -19.62
C LEU A 70 14.53 -8.74 -19.77
N LYS A 71 13.21 -8.65 -19.62
CA LYS A 71 12.31 -9.80 -19.80
C LYS A 71 12.35 -10.36 -21.22
N GLU A 72 12.33 -9.49 -22.23
CA GLU A 72 12.40 -9.91 -23.63
C GLU A 72 13.72 -10.61 -23.94
N ARG A 73 14.84 -10.06 -23.45
CA ARG A 73 16.16 -10.71 -23.57
C ARG A 73 16.18 -12.08 -22.90
N LEU A 74 15.64 -12.18 -21.69
CA LEU A 74 15.58 -13.45 -20.96
C LEU A 74 14.77 -14.50 -21.73
N GLN A 75 13.62 -14.12 -22.28
CA GLN A 75 12.78 -15.01 -23.09
C GLN A 75 13.49 -15.48 -24.37
N LYS A 76 14.20 -14.58 -25.06
CA LYS A 76 15.00 -14.92 -26.25
C LYS A 76 16.09 -15.94 -25.94
N GLU A 77 16.79 -15.79 -24.80
CA GLU A 77 17.83 -16.73 -24.40
C GLU A 77 17.27 -18.07 -23.90
N MET A 78 16.05 -18.10 -23.36
CA MET A 78 15.38 -19.35 -22.98
C MET A 78 14.83 -20.15 -24.18
N GLN A 79 14.72 -19.53 -25.35
CA GLN A 79 14.26 -20.16 -26.59
C GLN A 79 15.42 -20.60 -27.51
N LYS A 80 16.67 -20.28 -27.14
CA LYS A 80 17.88 -20.87 -27.74
C LYS A 80 18.15 -22.24 -27.13
#